data_AF-A0A2K1G4M8-F1
#
_entry.id   AF-A0A2K1G4M8-F1
#
_cell.length_a   1.000
_cell.length_b   1.000
_cell.length_c   1.000
_cell.angle_alpha   90.00
_cell.angle_beta   90.00
_cell.angle_gamma   90.00
#
_symmetry.space_group_name_H-M   'P 1'
#
loop_
_entity.id
_entity.type
_entity.pdbx_description
1 polymer ?
#
loop_
_entity_poly.entity_id
_entity_poly.type
_entity_poly.pdbx_seq_one_letter_code
_entity_poly.pdbx_strand_id
1 'polypeptide(L)'
;MPLPDHRRPVPAGHKGAETRRTAYGAGTPEERRAILGELVGVPLPSPSDLLPRATWRDAEWYLTARELCGLLLELRDAPALNGSPEPLVAVEGWRWTGYKGGSEVGVLNLSAAGITADGRVVCAILTANGDRLQPEDRLARLFSTLFRSAEKSR
;
A
#
# COMPACT_ATOMS: atom_id res chain seq x y z
N MET A 1 -22.84 44.65 -14.80
CA MET A 1 -22.15 43.37 -15.06
C MET A 1 -22.28 42.52 -13.80
N PRO A 2 -23.13 41.48 -13.74
CA PRO A 2 -23.25 40.66 -12.54
C PRO A 2 -22.14 39.61 -12.48
N LEU A 3 -21.66 39.33 -11.27
CA LEU A 3 -20.65 38.32 -10.94
C LEU A 3 -21.19 36.89 -11.20
N PRO A 4 -20.34 35.92 -11.59
CA PRO A 4 -20.79 34.57 -11.88
C PRO A 4 -21.13 33.77 -10.61
N ASP A 5 -22.24 33.04 -10.70
CA ASP A 5 -22.79 32.11 -9.71
C ASP A 5 -21.82 30.93 -9.42
N HIS A 6 -21.57 30.65 -8.15
CA HIS A 6 -20.62 29.63 -7.66
C HIS A 6 -21.24 28.23 -7.48
N ARG A 7 -22.35 27.90 -8.11
CA ARG A 7 -22.88 26.53 -8.10
C ARG A 7 -22.35 25.72 -9.28
N ARG A 8 -21.09 25.26 -9.20
CA ARG A 8 -20.62 24.21 -10.11
C ARG A 8 -21.31 22.89 -9.76
N PRO A 9 -21.87 22.16 -10.74
CA PRO A 9 -22.34 20.80 -10.51
C PRO A 9 -21.15 19.90 -10.15
N VAL A 10 -21.33 18.99 -9.18
CA VAL A 10 -20.43 17.84 -9.01
C VAL A 10 -20.42 17.07 -10.33
N PRO A 11 -19.26 16.82 -10.98
CA PRO A 11 -19.24 16.16 -12.28
C PRO A 11 -19.89 14.79 -12.15
N ALA A 12 -20.86 14.49 -13.03
CA ALA A 12 -21.60 13.22 -13.06
C ALA A 12 -20.70 11.96 -13.05
N GLY A 13 -19.42 12.08 -13.44
CA GLY A 13 -18.42 11.01 -13.37
C GLY A 13 -18.10 10.50 -11.96
N HIS A 14 -18.17 11.34 -10.92
CA HIS A 14 -17.78 10.95 -9.56
C HIS A 14 -18.80 10.00 -8.92
N LYS A 15 -20.10 10.24 -9.13
CA LYS A 15 -21.17 9.34 -8.66
C LYS A 15 -21.12 7.99 -9.38
N GLY A 16 -20.85 7.98 -10.69
CA GLY A 16 -20.70 6.74 -11.46
C GLY A 16 -19.51 5.90 -11.01
N ALA A 17 -18.37 6.54 -10.71
CA ALA A 17 -17.18 5.87 -10.20
C ALA A 17 -17.40 5.28 -8.79
N GLU A 18 -18.06 6.03 -7.90
CA GLU A 18 -18.39 5.54 -6.56
C GLU A 18 -19.31 4.32 -6.60
N THR A 19 -20.40 4.39 -7.37
CA THR A 19 -21.32 3.25 -7.51
C THR A 19 -20.61 2.02 -8.05
N ARG A 20 -19.77 2.16 -9.10
CA ARG A 20 -18.99 1.05 -9.67
C ARG A 20 -18.00 0.48 -8.66
N ARG A 21 -17.34 1.31 -7.86
CA ARG A 21 -16.39 0.85 -6.84
C ARG A 21 -17.10 0.10 -5.70
N THR A 22 -18.22 0.62 -5.19
CA THR A 22 -18.99 -0.08 -4.16
C THR A 22 -19.52 -1.42 -4.67
N ALA A 23 -19.99 -1.47 -5.93
CA ALA A 23 -20.37 -2.72 -6.57
C ALA A 23 -19.19 -3.69 -6.72
N TYR A 24 -18.00 -3.19 -7.08
CA TYR A 24 -16.78 -4.00 -7.16
C TYR A 24 -16.42 -4.63 -5.81
N GLY A 25 -16.45 -3.84 -4.72
CA GLY A 25 -16.13 -4.32 -3.38
C GLY A 25 -17.08 -5.44 -2.90
N ALA A 26 -18.37 -5.27 -3.14
CA ALA A 26 -19.40 -6.24 -2.76
C ALA A 26 -19.54 -7.44 -3.71
N GLY A 27 -18.98 -7.35 -4.93
CA GLY A 27 -19.18 -8.33 -5.98
C GLY A 27 -18.37 -9.63 -5.82
N THR A 28 -18.89 -10.70 -6.42
CA THR A 28 -18.20 -11.96 -6.72
C THR A 28 -17.04 -11.74 -7.72
N PRO A 29 -16.12 -12.71 -7.87
CA PRO A 29 -15.07 -12.62 -8.88
C PRO A 29 -15.61 -12.38 -10.30
N GLU A 30 -16.74 -12.98 -10.65
CA GLU A 30 -17.38 -12.85 -11.97
C GLU A 30 -17.95 -11.43 -12.16
N GLU A 31 -18.66 -10.90 -11.16
CA GLU A 31 -19.19 -9.52 -11.18
C GLU A 31 -18.06 -8.48 -11.22
N ARG A 32 -16.98 -8.70 -10.45
CA ARG A 32 -15.79 -7.85 -10.49
C ARG A 32 -15.17 -7.81 -11.88
N ARG A 33 -15.05 -8.95 -12.56
CA ARG A 33 -14.53 -9.01 -13.94
C ARG A 33 -15.46 -8.33 -14.94
N ALA A 34 -16.78 -8.46 -14.79
CA ALA A 34 -17.74 -7.75 -15.62
C ALA A 34 -17.60 -6.22 -15.48
N ILE A 35 -17.53 -5.71 -14.24
CA ILE A 35 -17.30 -4.29 -13.95
C ILE A 35 -15.96 -3.82 -14.55
N LEU A 36 -14.89 -4.60 -14.41
CA LEU A 36 -13.60 -4.27 -15.03
C LEU A 36 -13.67 -4.23 -16.57
N GLY A 37 -14.51 -5.08 -17.18
CA GLY A 37 -14.78 -5.06 -18.62
C GLY A 37 -15.43 -3.76 -19.09
N GLU A 38 -16.30 -3.16 -18.29
CA GLU A 38 -16.91 -1.85 -18.59
C GLU A 38 -15.90 -0.69 -18.53
N LEU A 39 -14.75 -0.88 -17.86
CA LEU A 39 -13.70 0.13 -17.76
C LEU A 39 -12.72 0.12 -18.94
N VAL A 40 -12.84 -0.86 -19.85
CA VAL A 40 -11.99 -0.94 -21.03
C VAL A 40 -12.19 0.30 -21.89
N GLY A 41 -11.10 1.05 -22.12
CA GLY A 41 -11.13 2.29 -22.92
C GLY A 41 -11.63 3.53 -22.16
N VAL A 42 -11.99 3.40 -20.88
CA VAL A 42 -12.28 4.57 -20.03
C VAL A 42 -10.96 5.27 -19.70
N PRO A 43 -10.85 6.60 -19.91
CA PRO A 43 -9.66 7.35 -19.54
C PRO A 43 -9.36 7.23 -18.05
N LEU A 44 -8.07 7.16 -17.71
CA LEU A 44 -7.65 7.19 -16.31
C LEU A 44 -8.03 8.52 -15.65
N PRO A 45 -8.42 8.50 -14.36
CA PRO A 45 -8.65 9.73 -13.62
C PRO A 45 -7.37 10.57 -13.52
N SER A 46 -7.53 11.87 -13.33
CA SER A 46 -6.40 12.73 -12.96
C SER A 46 -5.97 12.43 -11.52
N PRO A 47 -4.70 12.69 -11.15
CA PRO A 47 -4.27 12.53 -9.75
C PRO A 47 -5.12 13.30 -8.73
N SER A 48 -5.67 14.46 -9.13
CA SER A 48 -6.58 15.25 -8.28
C SER A 48 -7.92 14.59 -8.00
N ASP A 49 -8.36 13.64 -8.83
CA ASP A 49 -9.62 12.90 -8.63
C ASP A 49 -9.46 11.75 -7.61
N LEU A 50 -8.22 11.38 -7.26
CA LEU A 50 -7.90 10.26 -6.37
C LEU A 50 -7.89 10.66 -4.88
N LEU A 51 -7.88 11.95 -4.58
CA LEU A 51 -7.85 12.49 -3.22
C LEU A 51 -9.19 13.15 -2.86
N PRO A 52 -9.59 13.20 -1.57
CA PRO A 52 -8.90 12.74 -0.36
C PRO A 52 -9.59 11.53 0.29
N ARG A 53 -10.21 10.64 -0.49
CA ARG A 53 -11.08 9.58 0.05
C ARG A 53 -10.34 8.27 0.18
N ALA A 54 -10.44 7.67 1.37
CA ALA A 54 -10.05 6.28 1.58
C ALA A 54 -10.99 5.33 0.84
N THR A 55 -10.41 4.46 0.01
CA THR A 55 -11.15 3.51 -0.82
C THR A 55 -10.82 2.06 -0.52
N TRP A 56 -9.88 1.83 0.40
CA TRP A 56 -9.33 0.50 0.65
C TRP A 56 -10.39 -0.57 0.94
N ARG A 57 -11.47 -0.24 1.67
CA ARG A 57 -12.57 -1.18 1.99
C ARG A 57 -13.30 -1.74 0.77
N ASP A 58 -13.31 -1.00 -0.34
CA ASP A 58 -13.96 -1.43 -1.56
C ASP A 58 -12.97 -2.12 -2.52
N ALA A 59 -11.75 -1.60 -2.63
CA ALA A 59 -10.75 -2.09 -3.58
C ALA A 59 -9.33 -1.87 -3.04
N GLU A 60 -8.69 -2.95 -2.56
CA GLU A 60 -7.30 -2.97 -2.09
C GLU A 60 -6.75 -4.40 -2.14
N TRP A 61 -5.43 -4.55 -2.05
CA TRP A 61 -4.75 -5.82 -1.86
C TRP A 61 -4.63 -6.16 -0.37
N TYR A 62 -5.35 -7.20 0.05
CA TYR A 62 -5.39 -7.66 1.44
C TYR A 62 -4.44 -8.83 1.66
N LEU A 63 -3.44 -8.63 2.51
CA LEU A 63 -2.52 -9.69 2.95
C LEU A 63 -2.25 -9.57 4.45
N THR A 64 -2.04 -10.71 5.09
CA THR A 64 -1.56 -10.79 6.47
C THR A 64 -0.06 -10.52 6.55
N ALA A 65 0.42 -10.17 7.74
CA ALA A 65 1.85 -10.01 8.00
C ALA A 65 2.66 -11.29 7.70
N ARG A 66 2.06 -12.47 7.88
CA ARG A 66 2.74 -13.75 7.59
C ARG A 66 2.89 -13.96 6.09
N GLU A 67 1.85 -13.69 5.30
CA GLU A 67 1.92 -13.79 3.83
C GLU A 67 2.93 -12.80 3.26
N LEU A 68 2.97 -11.56 3.77
CA LEU A 68 3.95 -10.56 3.33
C LEU A 68 5.39 -10.96 3.65
N CYS A 69 5.64 -11.47 4.86
CA CYS A 69 6.97 -11.99 5.23
C CYS A 69 7.39 -13.16 4.33
N GLY A 70 6.48 -14.12 4.08
CA GLY A 70 6.74 -15.24 3.16
C GLY A 70 7.06 -14.76 1.74
N LEU A 71 6.22 -13.88 1.19
CA LEU A 71 6.38 -13.36 -0.17
C LEU A 71 7.70 -12.60 -0.36
N LEU A 72 8.12 -11.79 0.62
CA LEU A 72 9.42 -11.11 0.57
C LEU A 72 10.60 -12.09 0.53
N LEU A 73 10.50 -13.20 1.26
CA LEU A 73 11.56 -14.23 1.29
C LEU A 73 11.58 -15.06 0.00
N GLU A 74 10.40 -15.41 -0.54
CA GLU A 74 10.28 -16.11 -1.83
C GLU A 74 10.82 -15.28 -3.00
N LEU A 75 10.65 -13.96 -2.94
CA LEU A 75 11.11 -13.03 -3.96
C LEU A 75 12.50 -12.44 -3.68
N ARG A 76 13.26 -12.95 -2.70
CA ARG A 76 14.55 -12.36 -2.28
C ARG A 76 15.57 -12.20 -3.41
N ASP A 77 15.50 -13.09 -4.39
CA ASP A 77 16.41 -13.16 -5.54
C ASP A 77 15.90 -12.32 -6.73
N ALA A 78 14.71 -11.72 -6.61
CA ALA A 78 14.15 -10.84 -7.62
C ALA A 78 14.96 -9.53 -7.73
N PRO A 79 15.22 -9.01 -8.95
CA PRO A 79 15.99 -7.78 -9.11
C PRO A 79 15.42 -6.56 -8.36
N ALA A 80 14.10 -6.52 -8.17
CA ALA A 80 13.44 -5.42 -7.45
C ALA A 80 13.71 -5.42 -5.93
N LEU A 81 14.16 -6.54 -5.37
CA LEU A 81 14.49 -6.69 -3.93
C LEU A 81 15.99 -6.90 -3.68
N ASN A 82 16.76 -7.17 -4.74
CA ASN A 82 18.19 -7.45 -4.68
C ASN A 82 18.97 -6.30 -5.35
N GLY A 83 19.48 -5.33 -4.58
CA GLY A 83 20.32 -4.29 -5.21
C GLY A 83 20.75 -3.08 -4.38
N SER A 84 20.05 -2.71 -3.31
CA SER A 84 20.52 -1.71 -2.33
C SER A 84 19.61 -1.75 -1.11
N PRO A 85 20.15 -1.73 0.12
CA PRO A 85 19.31 -1.69 1.30
C PRO A 85 18.56 -0.36 1.35
N GLU A 86 17.23 -0.42 1.46
CA GLU A 86 16.44 0.77 1.69
C GLU A 86 16.83 1.36 3.08
N PRO A 87 17.12 2.67 3.22
CA PRO A 87 17.49 3.30 4.49
C PRO A 87 16.67 2.92 5.73
N LEU A 88 15.36 2.70 5.60
CA LEU A 88 14.44 2.24 6.64
C LEU A 88 14.82 0.86 7.19
N VAL A 89 15.44 0.02 6.37
CA VAL A 89 15.81 -1.38 6.72
C VAL A 89 17.30 -1.66 6.60
N ALA A 90 18.13 -0.65 6.33
CA ALA A 90 19.57 -0.82 6.17
C ALA A 90 20.23 -1.20 7.51
N VAL A 91 20.51 -2.50 7.69
CA VAL A 91 21.21 -3.04 8.86
C VAL A 91 22.57 -3.58 8.45
N GLU A 92 23.62 -3.09 9.10
CA GLU A 92 24.99 -3.52 8.82
C GLU A 92 25.22 -4.98 9.24
N GLY A 93 26.02 -5.72 8.45
CA GLY A 93 26.38 -7.10 8.75
C GLY A 93 25.31 -8.14 8.40
N TRP A 94 24.10 -7.73 7.98
CA TRP A 94 23.08 -8.66 7.51
C TRP A 94 23.46 -9.16 6.11
N ARG A 95 23.22 -10.46 5.86
CA ARG A 95 23.49 -11.07 4.54
C ARG A 95 22.53 -10.54 3.49
N TRP A 96 21.31 -10.24 3.89
CA TRP A 96 20.26 -9.77 3.01
C TRP A 96 19.19 -9.01 3.78
N THR A 97 18.62 -8.00 3.13
CA THR A 97 17.42 -7.27 3.57
C THR A 97 16.57 -6.96 2.35
N GLY A 98 15.27 -7.22 2.43
CA GLY A 98 14.28 -6.83 1.43
C GLY A 98 13.24 -5.91 2.06
N TYR A 99 12.76 -4.95 1.27
CA TYR A 99 11.76 -3.99 1.72
C TYR A 99 10.77 -3.67 0.62
N LYS A 100 9.51 -3.51 1.02
CA LYS A 100 8.47 -2.94 0.17
C LYS A 100 7.52 -2.08 0.99
N GLY A 101 7.34 -0.83 0.56
CA GLY A 101 6.28 0.05 1.03
C GLY A 101 5.02 -0.03 0.16
N GLY A 102 3.89 0.35 0.73
CA GLY A 102 2.61 0.54 0.05
C GLY A 102 1.80 1.63 0.74
N SER A 103 1.17 2.52 -0.02
CA SER A 103 0.44 3.67 0.52
C SER A 103 -0.77 4.02 -0.35
N GLU A 104 -1.89 4.27 0.32
CA GLU A 104 -3.11 4.85 -0.23
C GLU A 104 -3.70 5.78 0.84
N VAL A 105 -4.71 6.59 0.50
CA VAL A 105 -5.39 7.41 1.51
C VAL A 105 -6.04 6.51 2.56
N GLY A 106 -5.50 6.47 3.76
CA GLY A 106 -6.03 5.60 4.80
C GLY A 106 -5.26 4.30 4.96
N VAL A 107 -4.32 3.96 4.08
CA VAL A 107 -3.50 2.74 4.18
C VAL A 107 -2.03 3.11 4.17
N LEU A 108 -1.28 2.55 5.12
CA LEU A 108 0.17 2.48 5.06
C LEU A 108 0.62 1.06 5.37
N ASN A 109 1.45 0.50 4.50
CA ASN A 109 2.14 -0.75 4.70
C ASN A 109 3.65 -0.54 4.56
N LEU A 110 4.39 -1.00 5.56
CA LEU A 110 5.85 -1.07 5.55
C LEU A 110 6.20 -2.52 5.85
N SER A 111 6.81 -3.20 4.88
CA SER A 111 7.13 -4.62 4.98
C SER A 111 8.61 -4.85 4.74
N ALA A 112 9.27 -5.55 5.67
CA ALA A 112 10.66 -5.94 5.55
C ALA A 112 10.90 -7.36 6.01
N ALA A 113 11.87 -7.99 5.34
CA ALA A 113 12.45 -9.26 5.73
C ALA A 113 13.98 -9.14 5.65
N GLY A 114 14.69 -9.95 6.42
CA GLY A 114 16.14 -10.00 6.36
C GLY A 114 16.72 -11.30 6.89
N ILE A 115 17.96 -11.56 6.48
CA ILE A 115 18.76 -12.70 6.90
C ILE A 115 20.00 -12.14 7.57
N THR A 116 20.11 -12.39 8.87
CA THR A 116 21.25 -11.96 9.70
C THR A 116 22.55 -12.66 9.29
N ALA A 117 23.69 -12.17 9.81
CA ALA A 117 25.00 -12.78 9.58
C ALA A 117 25.05 -14.28 9.93
N ASP A 118 24.32 -14.72 10.96
CA ASP A 118 24.22 -16.11 11.43
C ASP A 118 23.11 -16.92 10.74
N GLY A 119 22.38 -16.33 9.78
CA GLY A 119 21.38 -17.02 8.97
C GLY A 119 19.96 -17.05 9.55
N ARG A 120 19.70 -16.35 10.66
CA ARG A 120 18.35 -16.19 11.20
C ARG A 120 17.51 -15.27 10.30
N VAL A 121 16.24 -15.65 10.13
CA VAL A 121 15.25 -14.84 9.42
C VAL A 121 14.57 -13.88 10.40
N VAL A 122 14.49 -12.61 10.02
CA VAL A 122 13.74 -11.58 10.74
C VAL A 122 12.77 -10.90 9.78
N CYS A 123 11.53 -10.71 10.21
CA CYS A 123 10.53 -9.94 9.49
C CYS A 123 9.94 -8.85 10.39
N ALA A 124 9.68 -7.68 9.82
CA ALA A 124 8.85 -6.66 10.43
C ALA A 124 7.81 -6.21 9.41
N ILE A 125 6.54 -6.26 9.79
CA ILE A 125 5.43 -5.78 8.97
C ILE A 125 4.63 -4.80 9.82
N LEU A 126 4.47 -3.58 9.33
CA LEU A 126 3.60 -2.58 9.92
C LEU A 126 2.49 -2.26 8.92
N THR A 127 1.24 -2.42 9.33
CA THR A 127 0.06 -2.02 8.56
C THR A 127 -0.79 -1.08 9.40
N ALA A 128 -1.13 0.07 8.86
CA ALA A 128 -2.00 1.05 9.50
C ALA A 128 -3.12 1.40 8.52
N ASN A 129 -4.36 1.03 8.89
CA ASN A 129 -5.55 1.30 8.12
C ASN A 129 -6.46 2.28 8.87
N GLY A 130 -7.15 3.15 8.15
CA GLY A 130 -8.05 4.16 8.69
C GLY A 130 -8.71 4.97 7.58
N ASP A 131 -9.41 6.02 7.98
CA ASP A 131 -10.23 6.82 7.05
C ASP A 131 -9.55 8.12 6.63
N ARG A 132 -8.30 8.31 7.06
CA ARG A 132 -7.49 9.53 6.89
C ARG A 132 -6.06 9.15 6.54
N LEU A 133 -5.32 10.09 5.94
CA LEU A 133 -3.88 9.95 5.71
C LEU A 133 -3.18 9.46 6.97
N GLN A 134 -2.32 8.46 6.79
CA GLN A 134 -1.55 7.88 7.88
C GLN A 134 -0.37 8.79 8.25
N PRO A 135 0.06 8.84 9.52
CA PRO A 135 1.21 9.65 9.95
C PRO A 135 2.53 8.96 9.56
N GLU A 136 2.85 8.97 8.26
CA GLU A 136 3.93 8.19 7.64
C GLU A 136 5.26 8.31 8.38
N ASP A 137 5.74 9.53 8.63
CA ASP A 137 7.01 9.76 9.33
C ASP A 137 7.10 9.07 10.70
N ARG A 138 5.99 9.07 11.45
CA ARG A 138 5.94 8.45 12.78
C ARG A 138 5.97 6.92 12.65
N LEU A 139 5.21 6.38 11.71
CA LEU A 139 5.11 4.94 11.48
C LEU A 139 6.41 4.40 10.87
N ALA A 140 7.08 5.12 9.98
CA ALA A 140 8.37 4.78 9.42
C ALA A 140 9.47 4.71 10.48
N ARG A 141 9.51 5.67 11.41
CA ARG A 141 10.44 5.65 12.56
C ARG A 141 10.19 4.46 13.49
N LEU A 142 8.92 4.19 13.83
CA LEU A 142 8.54 3.03 14.64
C LEU A 142 8.97 1.73 13.95
N PHE A 143 8.65 1.58 12.67
CA PHE A 143 9.00 0.44 11.85
C PHE A 143 10.50 0.18 11.80
N SER A 144 11.30 1.20 11.45
CA SER A 144 12.76 1.06 11.36
C SER A 144 13.36 0.69 12.71
N THR A 145 12.85 1.27 13.81
CA THR A 145 13.29 0.93 15.17
C THR A 145 13.01 -0.53 15.51
N LEU A 146 11.80 -1.02 15.22
CA LEU A 146 11.40 -2.41 15.48
C LEU A 146 12.26 -3.39 14.68
N PHE A 147 12.43 -3.15 13.37
CA PHE A 147 13.21 -4.04 12.51
C PHE A 147 14.67 -4.13 12.96
N ARG A 148 15.29 -2.99 13.29
CA ARG A 148 16.67 -2.92 13.79
C ARG A 148 16.83 -3.50 15.20
N SER A 149 15.78 -3.50 16.02
CA SER A 149 15.86 -4.01 17.40
C SER A 149 16.09 -5.53 17.48
N ALA A 150 15.78 -6.26 16.40
CA ALA A 150 16.01 -7.70 16.31
C ALA A 150 17.51 -8.08 16.39
N GLU A 151 18.42 -7.13 16.14
CA GLU A 151 19.86 -7.26 16.39
C GLU A 151 20.19 -7.39 17.88
N LYS A 152 19.50 -6.61 18.72
CA LYS A 152 19.87 -6.38 20.13
C LYS A 152 19.24 -7.38 21.10
N SER A 153 18.40 -8.30 20.62
CA SER A 153 17.72 -9.29 21.47
C SER A 153 18.61 -10.51 21.78
N ARG A 154 19.92 -10.29 21.91
CA ARG A 154 20.91 -11.26 22.39
C ARG A 154 21.33 -10.91 23.81
#